data_AF-A0A1I7T4E9-F1
#
_entry.id   AF-A0A1I7T4E9-F1
#
_cell.length_a   1.000
_cell.length_b   1.000
_cell.length_c   1.000
_cell.angle_alpha   90.00
_cell.angle_beta   90.00
_cell.angle_gamma   90.00
#
_symmetry.space_group_name_H-M   'P 1'
#
loop_
_entity.id
_entity.type
_entity.pdbx_description
1 polymer ?
#
loop_
_entity_poly.entity_id
_entity_poly.type
_entity_poly.pdbx_seq_one_letter_code
_entity_poly.pdbx_strand_id
1 'polypeptide(L)'
;MAEISERYVEQFTTTVETMRRRVIAYYDGIFYLGRKVEKAAERLKEVAEPAAYDARDYVNQSLAESSPLESIETDTKNSLVEMYLGVSVILIGLAGGQLSGAYALTPIIEYFFDTSVVALLLIALPIFVFYNVRKNASLDDTERRSILFSSTLCFGILSGHLVGPRILSLAPSTLFVQPFLFALMFDNGIFPTPLPSLNRQSFFISFASFSVFIASLLASIVLGGFSTAVSLFHCVHATGLYLHFQVISQFIKDKNFLIAESQTAYLAATILLQSIFTLLFGYNPENNNNQFK
;
A
#
# COMPACT_ATOMS: atom_id res chain seq x y z
N MET A 1 -50.20 34.91 39.60
CA MET A 1 -50.43 33.99 38.46
C MET A 1 -49.87 34.54 37.16
N ALA A 2 -50.18 35.77 36.75
CA ALA A 2 -49.67 36.39 35.52
C ALA A 2 -48.12 36.57 35.48
N GLU A 3 -47.52 37.00 36.59
CA GLU A 3 -46.05 37.20 36.67
C GLU A 3 -45.26 35.89 36.55
N ILE A 4 -45.84 34.77 37.04
CA ILE A 4 -45.21 33.46 36.94
C ILE A 4 -45.25 32.97 35.48
N SER A 5 -46.38 33.16 34.79
CA SER A 5 -46.48 32.81 33.37
C SER A 5 -45.55 33.64 32.48
N GLU A 6 -45.38 34.94 32.76
CA GLU A 6 -44.44 35.79 32.01
C GLU A 6 -43.00 35.32 32.16
N ARG A 7 -42.56 34.98 33.37
CA ARG A 7 -41.20 34.44 33.60
C ARG A 7 -40.97 33.11 32.89
N TYR A 8 -41.98 32.24 32.79
CA TYR A 8 -41.86 30.99 32.03
C TYR A 8 -41.72 31.24 30.53
N VAL A 9 -42.47 32.20 29.97
CA VAL A 9 -42.37 32.59 28.56
C VAL A 9 -40.98 33.19 28.27
N GLU A 10 -40.46 34.02 29.16
CA GLU A 10 -39.14 34.62 29.03
C GLU A 10 -38.01 33.56 29.10
N GLN A 11 -38.10 32.61 30.02
CA GLN A 11 -37.14 31.49 30.12
C GLN A 11 -37.16 30.58 28.89
N PHE A 12 -38.36 30.28 28.36
CA PHE A 12 -38.50 29.48 27.15
C PHE A 12 -37.90 30.20 25.94
N THR A 13 -38.22 31.48 25.78
CA THR A 13 -37.68 32.31 24.68
C THR A 13 -36.15 32.40 24.76
N THR A 14 -35.60 32.59 25.96
CA THR A 14 -34.14 32.66 26.17
C THR A 14 -33.46 31.33 25.85
N THR A 15 -34.07 30.21 26.22
CA THR A 15 -33.53 28.85 25.94
C THR A 15 -33.56 28.53 24.45
N VAL A 16 -34.65 28.85 23.76
CA VAL A 16 -34.76 28.67 22.30
C VAL A 16 -33.74 29.53 21.57
N GLU A 17 -33.56 30.78 21.97
CA GLU A 17 -32.61 31.69 21.33
C GLU A 17 -31.14 31.27 21.59
N THR A 18 -30.82 30.73 22.78
CA THR A 18 -29.48 30.16 23.04
C THR A 18 -29.24 28.88 22.25
N MET A 19 -30.24 28.00 22.09
CA MET A 19 -30.10 26.83 21.21
C MET A 19 -29.89 27.23 19.76
N ARG A 20 -30.66 28.19 19.24
CA ARG A 20 -30.51 28.72 17.88
C ARG A 20 -29.10 29.26 17.63
N ARG A 21 -28.56 30.05 18.56
CA ARG A 21 -27.18 30.58 18.44
C ARG A 21 -26.12 29.48 18.43
N ARG A 22 -26.30 28.42 19.22
CA ARG A 22 -25.39 27.25 19.21
C ARG A 22 -25.45 26.51 17.88
N VAL A 23 -26.65 26.28 17.33
CA VAL A 23 -26.82 25.63 16.02
C VAL A 23 -26.14 26.44 14.91
N ILE A 24 -26.33 27.77 14.91
CA ILE A 24 -25.66 28.66 13.95
C ILE A 24 -24.13 28.60 14.13
N ALA A 25 -23.63 28.62 15.36
CA ALA A 25 -22.18 28.51 15.61
C ALA A 25 -21.59 27.16 15.16
N TYR A 26 -22.31 26.05 15.32
CA TYR A 26 -21.90 24.75 14.77
C TYR A 26 -21.90 24.75 13.24
N TYR A 27 -22.94 25.33 12.63
CA TYR A 27 -23.03 25.46 11.18
C TYR A 27 -21.89 26.32 10.62
N ASP A 28 -21.63 27.48 11.20
CA ASP A 28 -20.52 28.36 10.82
C ASP A 28 -19.16 27.69 11.03
N GLY A 29 -19.01 26.91 12.11
CA GLY A 29 -17.81 26.10 12.38
C GLY A 29 -17.57 25.03 11.30
N ILE A 30 -18.61 24.32 10.87
CA ILE A 30 -18.53 23.34 9.79
C ILE A 30 -18.18 24.04 8.46
N PHE A 31 -18.80 25.17 8.15
CA PHE A 31 -18.49 25.94 6.94
C PHE A 31 -17.06 26.49 6.94
N TYR A 32 -16.57 26.95 8.09
CA TYR A 32 -15.20 27.39 8.25
C TYR A 32 -14.20 26.25 8.02
N LEU A 33 -14.46 25.06 8.59
CA LEU A 33 -13.66 23.87 8.34
C LEU A 33 -13.72 23.46 6.87
N GLY A 34 -14.90 23.46 6.26
CA GLY A 34 -15.09 23.15 4.84
C GLY A 34 -14.25 24.05 3.93
N ARG A 35 -14.29 25.38 4.14
CA ARG A 35 -13.46 26.33 3.38
C ARG A 35 -11.95 26.13 3.62
N LYS A 36 -11.56 25.69 4.81
CA LYS A 36 -10.16 25.42 5.13
C LYS A 36 -9.65 24.16 4.43
N VAL A 37 -10.49 23.13 4.36
CA VAL A 37 -10.24 21.89 3.62
C VAL A 37 -10.19 22.17 2.12
N GLU A 38 -11.12 22.97 1.59
CA GLU A 38 -11.15 23.39 0.18
C GLU A 38 -9.84 24.10 -0.22
N LYS A 39 -9.42 25.11 0.55
CA LYS A 39 -8.13 25.78 0.31
C LYS A 39 -6.92 24.85 0.40
N ALA A 40 -6.96 23.87 1.30
CA ALA A 40 -5.90 22.87 1.40
C ALA A 40 -5.89 21.93 0.19
N ALA A 41 -7.07 21.54 -0.30
CA ALA A 41 -7.24 20.70 -1.49
C ALA A 41 -6.80 21.43 -2.77
N GLU A 42 -7.10 22.73 -2.91
CA GLU A 42 -6.62 23.56 -4.03
C GLU A 42 -5.09 23.64 -4.05
N ARG A 43 -4.45 23.91 -2.91
CA ARG A 43 -2.98 23.90 -2.80
C ARG A 43 -2.38 22.54 -3.10
N LEU A 44 -3.02 21.47 -2.64
CA LEU A 44 -2.59 20.11 -2.97
C LEU A 44 -2.70 19.86 -4.48
N LYS A 45 -3.77 20.33 -5.13
CA LYS A 45 -3.93 20.23 -6.58
C LYS A 45 -2.82 20.98 -7.32
N GLU A 46 -2.51 22.22 -6.93
CA GLU A 46 -1.44 23.02 -7.56
C GLU A 46 -0.07 22.33 -7.49
N VAL A 47 0.19 21.55 -6.43
CA VAL A 47 1.42 20.76 -6.28
C VAL A 47 1.34 19.41 -6.99
N ALA A 48 0.18 18.75 -6.97
CA ALA A 48 -0.01 17.41 -7.51
C ALA A 48 -0.13 17.38 -9.04
N GLU A 49 -0.70 18.42 -9.64
CA GLU A 49 -0.92 18.53 -11.08
C GLU A 49 0.40 18.51 -11.89
N PRO A 50 1.42 19.34 -11.61
CA PRO A 50 2.70 19.25 -12.31
C PRO A 50 3.38 17.90 -12.07
N ALA A 51 3.37 17.39 -10.82
CA ALA A 51 3.94 16.09 -10.51
C ALA A 51 3.26 14.93 -11.26
N ALA A 52 1.95 15.03 -11.52
CA ALA A 52 1.21 14.05 -12.29
C ALA A 52 1.57 14.10 -13.79
N TYR A 53 1.79 15.30 -14.34
CA TYR A 53 2.27 15.44 -15.72
C TYR A 53 3.67 14.87 -15.89
N ASP A 54 4.59 15.19 -14.98
CA ASP A 54 5.94 14.63 -14.98
C ASP A 54 5.88 13.10 -14.89
N ALA A 55 5.11 12.55 -13.93
CA ALA A 55 4.95 11.11 -13.78
C ALA A 55 4.36 10.44 -15.04
N ARG A 56 3.42 11.11 -15.73
CA ARG A 56 2.86 10.61 -16.99
C ARG A 56 3.91 10.58 -18.09
N ASP A 57 4.70 11.62 -18.23
CA ASP A 57 5.76 11.68 -19.24
C ASP A 57 6.86 10.64 -18.96
N TYR A 58 7.23 10.47 -17.69
CA TYR A 58 8.10 9.40 -17.22
C TYR A 58 7.56 8.03 -17.64
N VAL A 59 6.30 7.72 -17.35
CA VAL A 59 5.67 6.45 -17.74
C VAL A 59 5.68 6.27 -19.26
N ASN A 60 5.33 7.30 -20.03
CA ASN A 60 5.30 7.22 -21.49
C ASN A 60 6.68 6.95 -22.10
N GLN A 61 7.70 7.66 -21.62
CA GLN A 61 9.08 7.47 -22.07
C GLN A 61 9.59 6.07 -21.69
N SER A 62 9.33 5.60 -20.47
CA SER A 62 9.74 4.28 -20.04
C SER A 62 9.00 3.14 -20.76
N LEU A 63 7.73 3.34 -21.15
CA LEU A 63 6.97 2.37 -21.94
C LEU A 63 7.46 2.29 -23.39
N ALA A 64 7.98 3.39 -23.94
CA ALA A 64 8.57 3.42 -25.27
C ALA A 64 9.95 2.73 -25.34
N GLU A 65 10.61 2.51 -24.21
CA GLU A 65 11.89 1.83 -24.13
C GLU A 65 11.74 0.32 -24.40
N SER A 66 12.28 -0.14 -25.54
CA SER A 66 12.27 -1.55 -25.95
C SER A 66 13.66 -2.21 -25.92
N SER A 67 14.68 -1.52 -25.42
CA SER A 67 16.05 -2.04 -25.37
C SER A 67 16.15 -3.29 -24.49
N PRO A 68 16.92 -4.32 -24.92
CA PRO A 68 17.17 -5.50 -24.10
C PRO A 68 17.75 -5.14 -22.74
N LEU A 69 17.40 -5.93 -21.72
CA LEU A 69 17.81 -5.72 -20.34
C LEU A 69 19.30 -6.02 -20.10
N GLU A 70 19.92 -6.81 -20.98
CA GLU A 70 21.36 -7.08 -20.98
C GLU A 70 22.20 -5.81 -21.21
N SER A 71 21.64 -4.77 -21.81
CA SER A 71 22.33 -3.49 -22.02
C SER A 71 22.51 -2.65 -20.74
N ILE A 72 21.87 -3.05 -19.64
CA ILE A 72 21.97 -2.36 -18.35
C ILE A 72 23.33 -2.66 -17.71
N GLU A 73 24.04 -1.61 -17.29
CA GLU A 73 25.32 -1.73 -16.59
C GLU A 73 25.22 -2.62 -15.35
N THR A 74 26.26 -3.41 -15.10
CA THR A 74 26.29 -4.41 -14.02
C THR A 74 26.01 -3.81 -12.64
N ASP A 75 26.53 -2.62 -12.33
CA ASP A 75 26.32 -1.96 -11.05
C ASP A 75 24.85 -1.57 -10.85
N THR A 76 24.24 -0.99 -11.89
CA THR A 76 22.81 -0.64 -11.91
C THR A 76 21.94 -1.90 -11.76
N LYS A 77 22.31 -2.96 -12.47
CA LYS A 77 21.65 -4.26 -12.38
C LYS A 77 21.67 -4.80 -10.95
N ASN A 78 22.83 -4.78 -10.30
CA ASN A 78 22.98 -5.26 -8.92
C ASN A 78 22.12 -4.46 -7.95
N SER A 79 22.09 -3.13 -8.05
CA SER A 79 21.22 -2.28 -7.22
C SER A 79 19.73 -2.59 -7.41
N LEU A 80 19.30 -2.86 -8.65
CA LEU A 80 17.91 -3.24 -8.95
C LEU A 80 17.57 -4.63 -8.36
N VAL A 81 18.44 -5.63 -8.56
CA VAL A 81 18.26 -6.98 -7.99
C VAL A 81 18.14 -6.89 -6.47
N GLU A 82 19.04 -6.15 -5.83
CA GLU A 82 19.05 -5.97 -4.39
C GLU A 82 17.78 -5.25 -3.89
N MET A 83 17.32 -4.24 -4.63
CA MET A 83 16.07 -3.53 -4.33
C MET A 83 14.87 -4.49 -4.31
N TYR A 84 14.69 -5.31 -5.36
CA TYR A 84 13.54 -6.22 -5.47
C TYR A 84 13.63 -7.43 -4.53
N LEU A 85 14.84 -7.95 -4.26
CA LEU A 85 15.02 -8.95 -3.21
C LEU A 85 14.68 -8.38 -1.83
N GLY A 86 15.10 -7.14 -1.54
CA GLY A 86 14.73 -6.42 -0.32
C GLY A 86 13.21 -6.26 -0.18
N VAL A 87 12.52 -5.83 -1.24
CA VAL A 87 11.05 -5.76 -1.28
C VAL A 87 10.41 -7.11 -0.98
N SER A 88 10.94 -8.19 -1.57
CA SER A 88 10.43 -9.55 -1.34
C SER A 88 10.46 -9.92 0.13
N VAL A 89 11.60 -9.70 0.80
CA VAL A 89 11.74 -9.97 2.25
C VAL A 89 10.79 -9.11 3.08
N ILE A 90 10.62 -7.83 2.73
CA ILE A 90 9.69 -6.93 3.43
C ILE A 90 8.23 -7.39 3.27
N LEU A 91 7.84 -7.90 2.11
CA LEU A 91 6.50 -8.47 1.88
C LEU A 91 6.25 -9.76 2.68
N ILE A 92 7.29 -10.55 2.98
CA ILE A 92 7.18 -11.65 3.95
C ILE A 92 6.84 -11.08 5.34
N GLY A 93 7.50 -9.99 5.74
CA GLY A 93 7.18 -9.26 6.96
C GLY A 93 5.73 -8.75 7.01
N LEU A 94 5.22 -8.23 5.89
CA LEU A 94 3.81 -7.83 5.75
C LEU A 94 2.87 -9.01 6.00
N ALA A 95 3.09 -10.13 5.31
CA ALA A 95 2.24 -11.31 5.40
C ALA A 95 2.28 -11.94 6.82
N GLY A 96 3.47 -12.04 7.42
CA GLY A 96 3.63 -12.50 8.80
C GLY A 96 2.95 -11.55 9.80
N GLY A 97 3.03 -10.25 9.58
CA GLY A 97 2.28 -9.24 10.33
C GLY A 97 0.78 -9.46 10.21
N GLN A 98 0.24 -9.64 9.01
CA GLN A 98 -1.20 -9.84 8.78
C GLN A 98 -1.72 -11.12 9.44
N LEU A 99 -0.96 -12.22 9.36
CA LEU A 99 -1.30 -13.47 10.03
C LEU A 99 -1.30 -13.34 11.56
N SER A 100 -0.25 -12.72 12.11
CA SER A 100 -0.16 -12.51 13.56
C SER A 100 -1.21 -11.53 14.07
N GLY A 101 -1.50 -10.45 13.34
CA GLY A 101 -2.53 -9.48 13.66
C GLY A 101 -3.95 -10.04 13.58
N ALA A 102 -4.22 -10.96 12.66
CA ALA A 102 -5.55 -11.56 12.51
C ALA A 102 -5.85 -12.61 13.60
N TYR A 103 -4.84 -13.37 14.06
CA TYR A 103 -5.07 -14.52 14.95
C TYR A 103 -4.39 -14.44 16.32
N ALA A 104 -3.15 -13.98 16.39
CA ALA A 104 -2.33 -14.13 17.60
C ALA A 104 -2.35 -12.89 18.50
N LEU A 105 -2.29 -11.70 17.90
CA LEU A 105 -2.10 -10.43 18.61
C LEU A 105 -3.39 -9.65 18.83
N THR A 106 -4.52 -10.10 18.27
CA THR A 106 -5.84 -9.47 18.41
C THR A 106 -6.17 -9.14 19.88
N PRO A 107 -6.08 -10.07 20.85
CA PRO A 107 -6.46 -9.76 22.23
C PRO A 107 -5.56 -8.72 22.90
N ILE A 108 -4.28 -8.69 22.51
CA ILE A 108 -3.30 -7.73 23.05
C ILE A 108 -3.60 -6.34 22.49
N ILE A 109 -3.89 -6.24 21.19
CA ILE A 109 -4.19 -4.96 20.54
C ILE A 109 -5.48 -4.36 21.11
N GLU A 110 -6.54 -5.16 21.25
CA GLU A 110 -7.82 -4.72 21.81
C GLU A 110 -7.72 -4.29 23.28
N TYR A 111 -6.75 -4.81 24.02
CA TYR A 111 -6.52 -4.40 25.41
C TYR A 111 -5.94 -2.98 25.51
N PHE A 112 -5.10 -2.56 24.55
CA PHE A 112 -4.41 -1.27 24.60
C PHE A 112 -5.03 -0.19 23.70
N PHE A 113 -5.64 -0.58 22.59
CA PHE A 113 -6.09 0.34 21.54
C PHE A 113 -7.54 0.12 21.17
N ASP A 114 -8.27 1.22 21.02
CA ASP A 114 -9.56 1.22 20.36
C ASP A 114 -9.38 1.09 18.83
N THR A 115 -10.37 0.51 18.15
CA THR A 115 -10.36 0.29 16.70
C THR A 115 -10.16 1.59 15.92
N SER A 116 -10.72 2.70 16.41
CA SER A 116 -10.56 4.03 15.81
C SER A 116 -9.10 4.50 15.82
N VAL A 117 -8.35 4.20 16.89
CA VAL A 117 -6.93 4.53 17.03
C VAL A 117 -6.10 3.67 16.09
N VAL A 118 -6.40 2.38 15.98
CA VAL A 118 -5.72 1.48 15.04
C VAL A 118 -5.90 1.96 13.59
N ALA A 119 -7.10 2.37 13.22
CA ALA A 119 -7.37 2.92 11.89
C ALA A 119 -6.56 4.20 11.62
N LEU A 120 -6.44 5.10 12.61
CA LEU A 120 -5.63 6.31 12.48
C LEU A 120 -4.14 5.96 12.32
N LEU A 121 -3.62 5.00 13.09
CA LEU A 121 -2.25 4.54 12.98
C LEU A 121 -1.95 3.95 11.59
N LEU A 122 -2.87 3.18 11.01
CA LEU A 122 -2.73 2.64 9.66
C LEU A 122 -2.62 3.72 8.58
N ILE A 123 -3.32 4.85 8.75
CA ILE A 123 -3.23 6.00 7.83
C ILE A 123 -1.92 6.77 8.05
N ALA A 124 -1.52 6.98 9.31
CA ALA A 124 -0.35 7.78 9.65
C ALA A 124 0.98 7.07 9.36
N LEU A 125 1.04 5.75 9.51
CA LEU A 125 2.28 4.98 9.46
C LEU A 125 2.99 5.03 8.10
N PRO A 126 2.33 4.84 6.94
CA PRO A 126 2.98 4.99 5.63
C PRO A 126 3.55 6.40 5.40
N ILE A 127 2.83 7.43 5.86
CA ILE A 127 3.26 8.84 5.76
C ILE A 127 4.50 9.06 6.62
N PHE A 128 4.47 8.59 7.87
CA PHE A 128 5.59 8.70 8.79
C PHE A 128 6.85 8.01 8.24
N VAL A 129 6.71 6.79 7.71
CA VAL A 129 7.82 6.03 7.13
C VAL A 129 8.42 6.76 5.93
N PHE A 130 7.59 7.25 5.02
CA PHE A 130 8.05 7.99 3.86
C PHE A 130 8.86 9.24 4.25
N TYR A 131 8.36 10.04 5.19
CA TYR A 131 9.09 11.21 5.67
C TYR A 131 10.36 10.85 6.42
N ASN A 132 10.36 9.77 7.20
CA ASN A 132 11.51 9.32 7.97
C ASN A 132 12.64 8.87 7.04
N VAL A 133 12.33 8.03 6.04
CA VAL A 133 13.28 7.56 5.02
C VAL A 133 13.86 8.73 4.23
N ARG A 134 13.02 9.69 3.80
CA ARG A 134 13.46 10.85 3.02
C ARG A 134 14.32 11.81 3.84
N LYS A 135 13.95 12.07 5.10
CA LYS A 135 14.69 13.00 5.97
C LYS A 135 16.04 12.43 6.38
N ASN A 136 16.12 11.12 6.59
CA ASN A 136 17.30 10.43 7.06
C ASN A 136 18.01 9.70 5.90
N ALA A 137 18.29 10.44 4.81
CA ALA A 137 18.99 9.92 3.64
C ALA A 137 20.41 9.40 3.96
N SER A 138 20.98 9.79 5.10
CA SER A 138 22.28 9.34 5.61
C SER A 138 22.25 8.03 6.40
N LEU A 139 21.08 7.41 6.60
CA LEU A 139 21.00 6.10 7.26
C LEU A 139 21.76 5.05 6.46
N ASP A 140 22.37 4.11 7.16
CA ASP A 140 22.98 2.94 6.52
C ASP A 140 21.92 2.07 5.83
N ASP A 141 22.32 1.33 4.80
CA ASP A 141 21.42 0.45 4.05
C ASP A 141 20.73 -0.59 4.93
N THR A 142 21.44 -1.09 5.95
CA THR A 142 20.91 -2.04 6.92
C THR A 142 19.80 -1.42 7.76
N GLU A 143 20.04 -0.21 8.27
CA GLU A 143 19.09 0.52 9.11
C GLU A 143 17.82 0.87 8.33
N ARG A 144 17.97 1.34 7.08
CA ARG A 144 16.84 1.65 6.21
C ARG A 144 15.96 0.44 5.96
N ARG A 145 16.56 -0.71 5.64
CA ARG A 145 15.82 -1.97 5.42
C ARG A 145 15.13 -2.44 6.69
N SER A 146 15.80 -2.32 7.84
CA SER A 146 15.20 -2.64 9.14
C SER A 146 13.98 -1.77 9.42
N ILE A 147 14.06 -0.46 9.18
CA ILE A 147 12.92 0.46 9.35
C ILE A 147 11.76 0.09 8.42
N LEU A 148 12.03 -0.16 7.14
CA LEU A 148 11.00 -0.56 6.17
C LEU A 148 10.37 -1.90 6.53
N PHE A 149 11.17 -2.88 6.95
CA PHE A 149 10.68 -4.18 7.40
C PHE A 149 9.81 -4.06 8.65
N SER A 150 10.30 -3.42 9.71
CA SER A 150 9.59 -3.28 10.98
C SER A 150 8.31 -2.47 10.83
N SER A 151 8.33 -1.40 10.03
CA SER A 151 7.13 -0.61 9.77
C SER A 151 6.10 -1.37 8.95
N THR A 152 6.52 -2.09 7.91
CA THR A 152 5.61 -2.91 7.10
C THR A 152 5.04 -4.08 7.90
N LEU A 153 5.84 -4.69 8.79
CA LEU A 153 5.38 -5.72 9.71
C LEU A 153 4.34 -5.15 10.70
N CYS A 154 4.60 -3.97 11.27
CA CYS A 154 3.65 -3.27 12.14
C CYS A 154 2.35 -2.93 11.39
N PHE A 155 2.45 -2.43 10.16
CA PHE A 155 1.30 -2.23 9.27
C PHE A 155 0.54 -3.54 9.07
N GLY A 156 1.24 -4.65 8.81
CA GLY A 156 0.67 -5.97 8.68
C GLY A 156 -0.13 -6.39 9.92
N ILE A 157 0.44 -6.23 11.12
CA ILE A 157 -0.22 -6.54 12.40
C ILE A 157 -1.51 -5.73 12.55
N LEU A 158 -1.44 -4.42 12.36
CA LEU A 158 -2.59 -3.53 12.54
C LEU A 158 -3.68 -3.79 11.49
N SER A 159 -3.30 -4.03 10.23
CA SER A 159 -4.24 -4.34 9.15
C SER A 159 -4.87 -5.72 9.30
N GLY A 160 -4.09 -6.72 9.76
CA GLY A 160 -4.59 -8.04 10.11
C GLY A 160 -5.60 -8.00 11.25
N HIS A 161 -5.35 -7.18 12.28
CA HIS A 161 -6.31 -6.97 13.37
C HIS A 161 -7.59 -6.29 12.88
N LEU A 162 -7.48 -5.20 12.11
CA LEU A 162 -8.63 -4.40 11.69
C LEU A 162 -9.53 -5.14 10.67
N VAL A 163 -8.91 -5.84 9.71
CA VAL A 163 -9.63 -6.51 8.61
C VAL A 163 -9.96 -7.96 8.96
N GLY A 164 -9.23 -8.55 9.92
CA GLY A 164 -9.40 -9.93 10.36
C GLY A 164 -9.01 -10.95 9.29
N PRO A 165 -9.54 -12.19 9.38
CA PRO A 165 -9.24 -13.28 8.44
C PRO A 165 -9.55 -12.95 6.97
N ARG A 166 -10.35 -11.92 6.70
CA ARG A 166 -10.68 -11.47 5.35
C ARG A 166 -9.45 -11.06 4.53
N ILE A 167 -8.42 -10.49 5.15
CA ILE A 167 -7.20 -10.09 4.43
C ILE A 167 -6.37 -11.30 3.98
N LEU A 168 -6.54 -12.44 4.66
CA LEU A 168 -5.81 -13.68 4.40
C LEU A 168 -6.40 -14.46 3.22
N SER A 169 -7.63 -14.17 2.82
CA SER A 169 -8.28 -14.83 1.67
C SER A 169 -7.63 -14.49 0.33
N LEU A 170 -6.73 -13.50 0.30
CA LEU A 170 -5.90 -13.18 -0.86
C LEU A 170 -4.53 -13.90 -0.85
N ALA A 171 -4.30 -14.81 0.12
CA ALA A 171 -3.02 -15.48 0.32
C ALA A 171 -1.82 -14.51 0.33
N PRO A 172 -1.79 -13.51 1.24
CA PRO A 172 -0.73 -12.49 1.28
C PRO A 172 0.68 -13.07 1.39
N SER A 173 0.81 -14.29 1.92
CA SER A 173 2.06 -15.06 1.97
C SER A 173 2.69 -15.29 0.60
N THR A 174 1.97 -15.07 -0.50
CA THR A 174 2.49 -15.25 -1.88
C THR A 174 2.93 -13.94 -2.53
N LEU A 175 2.72 -12.79 -1.88
CA LEU A 175 3.07 -11.48 -2.43
C LEU A 175 4.57 -11.31 -2.71
N PHE A 176 5.43 -11.96 -1.93
CA PHE A 176 6.88 -11.88 -2.13
C PHE A 176 7.34 -12.56 -3.43
N VAL A 177 6.53 -13.45 -4.01
CA VAL A 177 6.93 -14.32 -5.13
C VAL A 177 7.23 -13.51 -6.38
N GLN A 178 6.41 -12.51 -6.72
CA GLN A 178 6.65 -11.67 -7.91
C GLN A 178 8.00 -10.94 -7.87
N PRO A 179 8.31 -10.11 -6.85
CA PRO A 179 9.59 -9.41 -6.81
C PRO A 179 10.78 -10.35 -6.66
N PHE A 180 10.60 -11.51 -6.02
CA PHE A 180 11.66 -12.53 -5.89
C PHE A 180 11.99 -13.15 -7.24
N LEU A 181 10.98 -13.64 -7.96
CA LEU A 181 11.18 -14.23 -9.30
C LEU A 181 11.67 -13.18 -10.30
N PHE A 182 11.22 -11.93 -10.19
CA PHE A 182 11.73 -10.84 -11.00
C PHE A 182 13.24 -10.70 -10.83
N ALA A 183 13.71 -10.60 -9.58
CA ALA A 183 15.13 -10.45 -9.27
C ALA A 183 15.96 -11.64 -9.79
N LEU A 184 15.47 -12.87 -9.64
CA LEU A 184 16.14 -14.08 -10.14
C LEU A 184 16.19 -14.16 -11.66
N MET A 185 15.11 -13.82 -12.37
CA MET A 185 15.05 -13.88 -13.83
C MET A 185 15.85 -12.74 -14.48
N PHE A 186 15.97 -11.61 -13.78
CA PHE A 186 16.80 -10.48 -14.20
C PHE A 186 18.30 -10.75 -13.96
N ASP A 187 18.62 -11.47 -12.88
CA ASP A 187 20.00 -11.85 -12.56
C ASP A 187 20.49 -13.10 -13.32
N ASN A 188 21.21 -12.85 -14.41
CA ASN A 188 21.88 -13.87 -15.20
C ASN A 188 23.15 -14.45 -14.54
N GLY A 189 23.61 -13.91 -13.40
CA GLY A 189 24.75 -14.45 -12.68
C GLY A 189 24.42 -15.74 -11.93
N ILE A 190 23.23 -15.79 -11.30
CA ILE A 190 22.77 -16.94 -10.50
C ILE A 190 22.06 -17.98 -11.38
N PHE A 191 21.21 -17.55 -12.32
CA PHE A 191 20.49 -18.43 -13.22
C PHE A 191 20.66 -17.95 -14.67
N PRO A 192 21.58 -18.53 -15.46
CA PRO A 192 21.83 -18.06 -16.81
C PRO A 192 20.62 -18.36 -17.69
N THR A 193 19.90 -17.30 -18.08
CA THR A 193 18.77 -17.39 -18.99
C THR A 193 18.98 -16.49 -20.21
N PRO A 194 18.40 -16.86 -21.36
CA PRO A 194 18.37 -15.96 -22.51
C PRO A 194 17.36 -14.81 -22.31
N LEU A 195 16.66 -14.72 -21.17
CA LEU A 195 15.56 -13.78 -20.99
C LEU A 195 16.01 -12.32 -21.05
N PRO A 196 17.13 -11.89 -20.42
CA PRO A 196 17.56 -10.50 -20.46
C PRO A 196 18.04 -10.03 -21.84
N SER A 197 18.42 -10.95 -22.74
CA SER A 197 18.82 -10.64 -24.11
C SER A 197 17.63 -10.52 -25.08
N LEU A 198 16.43 -10.95 -24.65
CA LEU A 198 15.20 -10.70 -25.40
C LEU A 198 14.82 -9.22 -25.41
N ASN A 199 13.92 -8.84 -26.31
CA ASN A 199 13.22 -7.57 -26.21
C ASN A 199 12.55 -7.46 -24.82
N ARG A 200 12.65 -6.28 -24.20
CA ARG A 200 12.10 -5.96 -22.89
C ARG A 200 10.64 -6.39 -22.72
N GLN A 201 9.80 -6.21 -23.74
CA GLN A 201 8.40 -6.63 -23.67
C GLN A 201 8.26 -8.16 -23.52
N SER A 202 9.04 -8.92 -24.30
CA SER A 202 9.06 -10.39 -24.22
C SER A 202 9.57 -10.89 -22.86
N PHE A 203 10.58 -10.21 -22.29
CA PHE A 203 11.02 -10.48 -20.92
C PHE A 203 9.86 -10.32 -19.93
N PHE A 204 9.17 -9.17 -19.96
CA PHE A 204 8.10 -8.89 -18.99
C PHE A 204 6.87 -9.78 -19.15
N ILE A 205 6.49 -10.14 -20.38
CA ILE A 205 5.41 -11.10 -20.62
C ILE A 205 5.79 -12.48 -20.06
N SER A 206 7.01 -12.92 -20.30
CA SER A 206 7.51 -14.21 -19.79
C SER A 206 7.56 -14.23 -18.26
N PHE A 207 8.11 -13.17 -17.66
CA PHE A 207 8.15 -12.95 -16.22
C PHE A 207 6.74 -12.93 -15.62
N ALA A 208 5.82 -12.13 -16.17
CA ALA A 208 4.47 -12.01 -15.64
C ALA A 208 3.74 -13.35 -15.70
N SER A 209 3.82 -14.06 -16.83
CA SER A 209 3.17 -15.36 -17.01
C SER A 209 3.69 -16.39 -15.99
N PHE A 210 5.02 -16.49 -15.85
CA PHE A 210 5.65 -17.47 -14.95
C PHE A 210 5.41 -17.13 -13.48
N SER A 211 5.57 -15.85 -13.10
CA SER A 211 5.40 -15.41 -11.71
C SER A 211 3.94 -15.48 -11.25
N VAL A 212 2.97 -15.11 -12.10
CA VAL A 212 1.54 -15.25 -11.79
C VAL A 212 1.17 -16.71 -11.64
N PHE A 213 1.67 -17.58 -12.52
CA PHE A 213 1.40 -19.02 -12.44
C PHE A 213 1.90 -19.60 -11.11
N ILE A 214 3.16 -19.34 -10.73
CA ILE A 214 3.74 -19.85 -9.48
C ILE A 214 3.02 -19.25 -8.27
N ALA A 215 2.78 -17.93 -8.25
CA ALA A 215 2.12 -17.29 -7.12
C ALA A 215 0.68 -17.82 -6.94
N SER A 216 -0.07 -17.99 -8.03
CA SER A 216 -1.43 -18.55 -8.00
C SER A 216 -1.43 -20.03 -7.56
N LEU A 217 -0.43 -20.81 -7.99
CA LEU A 217 -0.28 -22.21 -7.58
C LEU A 217 0.02 -22.30 -6.08
N LEU A 218 0.98 -21.53 -5.58
CA LEU A 218 1.30 -21.48 -4.14
C LEU A 218 0.10 -20.98 -3.33
N ALA A 219 -0.62 -19.98 -3.82
CA ALA A 219 -1.83 -19.49 -3.18
C ALA A 219 -2.91 -20.56 -3.12
N SER A 220 -3.05 -21.38 -4.18
CA SER A 220 -4.03 -22.48 -4.19
C SER A 220 -3.72 -23.55 -3.16
N ILE A 221 -2.43 -23.81 -2.87
CA ILE A 221 -2.01 -24.73 -1.80
C ILE A 221 -2.40 -24.15 -0.44
N VAL A 222 -2.15 -22.86 -0.23
CA VAL A 222 -2.45 -22.16 1.04
C VAL A 222 -3.97 -22.09 1.29
N LEU A 223 -4.76 -21.82 0.25
CA LEU A 223 -6.21 -21.65 0.36
C LEU A 223 -6.99 -22.96 0.19
N GLY A 224 -6.34 -24.05 -0.18
CA GLY A 224 -6.99 -25.35 -0.45
C GLY A 224 -7.78 -25.40 -1.76
N GLY A 225 -7.63 -24.42 -2.65
CA GLY A 225 -8.34 -24.35 -3.93
C GLY A 225 -7.88 -23.19 -4.81
N PHE A 226 -8.12 -23.31 -6.12
CA PHE A 226 -7.80 -22.24 -7.07
C PHE A 226 -8.79 -21.08 -6.95
N SER A 227 -8.27 -19.86 -6.85
CA SER A 227 -9.07 -18.63 -6.80
C SER A 227 -8.74 -17.71 -7.97
N THR A 228 -9.74 -17.44 -8.81
CA THR A 228 -9.62 -16.50 -9.94
C THR A 228 -9.32 -15.07 -9.46
N ALA A 229 -9.86 -14.67 -8.31
CA ALA A 229 -9.60 -13.36 -7.72
C ALA A 229 -8.14 -13.20 -7.29
N VAL A 230 -7.53 -14.24 -6.71
CA VAL A 230 -6.12 -14.24 -6.33
C VAL A 230 -5.21 -14.26 -7.56
N SER A 231 -5.59 -15.00 -8.60
CA SER A 231 -4.86 -14.97 -9.86
C SER A 231 -4.92 -13.59 -10.52
N LEU A 232 -6.09 -12.95 -10.56
CA LEU A 232 -6.26 -11.59 -11.07
C LEU A 232 -5.44 -10.57 -10.24
N PHE A 233 -5.44 -10.71 -8.92
CA PHE A 233 -4.62 -9.89 -8.04
C PHE A 233 -3.13 -9.99 -8.40
N HIS A 234 -2.63 -11.21 -8.62
CA HIS A 234 -1.25 -11.43 -9.06
C HIS A 234 -0.97 -10.89 -10.46
N CYS A 235 -1.93 -10.93 -11.40
CA CYS A 235 -1.79 -10.28 -12.70
C CYS A 235 -1.60 -8.76 -12.55
N VAL A 236 -2.41 -8.11 -11.71
CA VAL A 236 -2.30 -6.67 -11.46
C VAL A 236 -0.99 -6.35 -10.72
N HIS A 237 -0.59 -7.17 -9.75
CA HIS A 237 0.67 -7.00 -9.04
C HIS A 237 1.90 -7.12 -9.97
N ALA A 238 1.93 -8.13 -10.85
CA ALA A 238 2.99 -8.28 -11.85
C ALA A 238 3.05 -7.10 -12.82
N THR A 239 1.89 -6.59 -13.25
CA THR A 239 1.79 -5.39 -14.08
C THR A 239 2.29 -4.15 -13.34
N GLY A 240 1.95 -4.00 -12.06
CA GLY A 240 2.45 -2.93 -11.20
C GLY A 240 3.98 -2.99 -11.05
N LEU A 241 4.55 -4.19 -10.92
CA LEU A 241 6.00 -4.38 -10.88
C LEU A 241 6.67 -3.94 -12.18
N TYR A 242 6.09 -4.30 -13.33
CA TYR A 242 6.56 -3.83 -14.63
C TYR A 242 6.59 -2.31 -14.72
N LEU A 243 5.48 -1.65 -14.38
CA LEU A 243 5.40 -0.18 -14.39
C LEU A 243 6.42 0.45 -13.43
N HIS A 244 6.54 -0.11 -12.22
CA HIS A 244 7.53 0.35 -11.25
C HIS A 244 8.95 0.24 -11.81
N PHE A 245 9.32 -0.92 -12.39
CA PHE A 245 10.65 -1.11 -12.97
C PHE A 245 10.95 -0.07 -14.06
N GLN A 246 9.98 0.20 -14.91
CA GLN A 246 10.10 1.13 -16.03
C GLN A 246 10.31 2.56 -15.52
N VAL A 247 9.56 2.98 -14.50
CA VAL A 247 9.73 4.30 -13.86
C VAL A 247 11.09 4.40 -13.16
N ILE A 248 11.49 3.37 -12.40
CA ILE A 248 12.79 3.36 -11.71
C ILE A 248 13.95 3.40 -12.70
N SER A 249 13.87 2.66 -13.81
CA SER A 249 14.89 2.68 -14.85
C SER A 249 15.11 4.07 -15.43
N GLN A 250 14.03 4.86 -15.55
CA GLN A 250 14.13 6.23 -16.02
C GLN A 250 14.68 7.18 -14.94
N PHE A 251 14.31 7.00 -13.66
CA PHE A 251 14.95 7.74 -12.57
C PHE A 251 16.46 7.47 -12.46
N ILE A 252 16.90 6.26 -12.78
CA ILE A 252 18.33 5.92 -12.84
C ILE A 252 19.02 6.71 -13.96
N LYS A 253 18.44 6.75 -15.16
CA LYS A 253 18.97 7.54 -16.29
C LYS A 253 19.07 9.03 -15.94
N ASP A 254 18.12 9.54 -15.18
CA ASP A 254 18.07 10.94 -14.75
C ASP A 254 18.87 11.22 -13.46
N LYS A 255 19.57 10.22 -12.90
CA LYS A 255 20.36 10.31 -11.66
C LYS A 255 19.57 10.74 -10.42
N ASN A 256 18.26 10.50 -10.44
CA ASN A 256 17.34 10.78 -9.33
C ASN A 256 16.97 9.51 -8.53
N PHE A 257 17.65 8.39 -8.79
CA PHE A 257 17.33 7.11 -8.19
C PHE A 257 17.73 7.04 -6.72
N LEU A 258 16.73 6.79 -5.86
CA LEU A 258 16.91 6.52 -4.44
C LEU A 258 16.25 5.17 -4.11
N ILE A 259 17.07 4.18 -3.73
CA ILE A 259 16.62 2.79 -3.51
C ILE A 259 15.50 2.75 -2.46
N ALA A 260 15.71 3.37 -1.30
CA ALA A 260 14.76 3.28 -0.19
C ALA A 260 13.42 3.98 -0.49
N GLU A 261 13.44 5.12 -1.21
CA GLU A 261 12.21 5.79 -1.64
C GLU A 261 11.43 4.92 -2.64
N SER A 262 12.14 4.29 -3.57
CA SER A 262 11.58 3.37 -4.55
C SER A 262 10.94 2.15 -3.88
N GLN A 263 11.63 1.54 -2.91
CA GLN A 263 11.07 0.43 -2.11
C GLN A 263 9.82 0.87 -1.34
N THR A 264 9.85 2.05 -0.72
CA THR A 264 8.70 2.60 0.01
C THR A 264 7.50 2.80 -0.91
N ALA A 265 7.72 3.38 -2.10
CA ALA A 265 6.68 3.60 -3.10
C ALA A 265 6.06 2.28 -3.58
N TYR A 266 6.89 1.27 -3.88
CA TYR A 266 6.44 -0.06 -4.25
C TYR A 266 5.56 -0.70 -3.16
N LEU A 267 6.03 -0.67 -1.91
CA LEU A 267 5.32 -1.27 -0.78
C LEU A 267 3.98 -0.57 -0.54
N ALA A 268 3.95 0.76 -0.58
CA ALA A 268 2.72 1.54 -0.43
C ALA A 268 1.69 1.20 -1.52
N ALA A 269 2.13 1.13 -2.79
CA ALA A 269 1.27 0.75 -3.91
C ALA A 269 0.74 -0.69 -3.77
N THR A 270 1.59 -1.62 -3.32
CA THR A 270 1.21 -3.02 -3.12
C THR A 270 0.20 -3.18 -1.98
N ILE A 271 0.41 -2.48 -0.87
CA ILE A 271 -0.51 -2.46 0.28
C ILE A 271 -1.87 -1.87 -0.13
N LEU A 272 -1.86 -0.76 -0.88
CA LEU A 272 -3.08 -0.14 -1.39
C LEU A 272 -3.83 -1.11 -2.31
N LEU A 273 -3.12 -1.74 -3.25
CA LEU A 273 -3.67 -2.73 -4.16
C LEU A 273 -4.30 -3.90 -3.40
N GLN A 274 -3.59 -4.46 -2.42
CA GLN A 274 -4.09 -5.54 -1.57
C GLN A 274 -5.35 -5.11 -0.82
N SER A 275 -5.36 -3.89 -0.26
CA SER A 275 -6.51 -3.35 0.47
C SER A 275 -7.74 -3.25 -0.43
N ILE A 276 -7.59 -2.74 -1.65
CA ILE A 276 -8.66 -2.64 -2.65
C ILE A 276 -9.18 -4.04 -3.01
N PHE A 277 -8.28 -4.99 -3.33
CA PHE A 277 -8.70 -6.35 -3.67
C PHE A 277 -9.37 -7.07 -2.49
N THR A 278 -8.95 -6.79 -1.26
CA THR A 278 -9.55 -7.36 -0.05
C THR A 278 -10.98 -6.83 0.14
N LEU A 279 -11.20 -5.54 -0.12
CA LEU A 279 -12.54 -4.95 -0.06
C LEU A 279 -13.47 -5.51 -1.15
N LEU A 280 -12.95 -5.72 -2.37
CA LEU A 280 -13.75 -6.19 -3.51
C LEU A 280 -14.00 -7.71 -3.49
N PHE A 281 -12.98 -8.51 -3.18
CA PHE A 281 -13.00 -9.97 -3.34
C PHE A 281 -12.72 -10.74 -2.06
N GLY A 282 -12.29 -10.05 -1.00
CA GLY A 282 -11.97 -10.72 0.26
C GLY A 282 -13.22 -11.31 0.91
N TYR A 283 -13.08 -12.51 1.46
CA TYR A 283 -14.15 -13.21 2.19
C TYR A 283 -13.64 -13.71 3.54
N ASN A 284 -14.52 -13.86 4.52
CA ASN A 284 -14.14 -14.48 5.79
C ASN A 284 -14.25 -16.02 5.65
N PRO A 285 -13.14 -16.77 5.66
CA PRO A 285 -13.17 -18.23 5.56
C PRO A 285 -13.97 -18.90 6.69
N GLU A 286 -14.12 -18.25 7.84
CA GLU A 286 -14.83 -18.81 9.00
C GLU A 286 -16.36 -18.78 8.85
N ASN A 287 -16.91 -17.86 8.04
CA ASN A 287 -18.35 -17.77 7.81
C ASN A 287 -18.92 -18.94 6.99
N ASN A 288 -18.07 -19.65 6.23
CA ASN A 288 -18.50 -20.81 5.44
C ASN A 288 -18.66 -22.09 6.28
N ASN A 289 -18.03 -22.17 7.46
CA ASN A 289 -18.11 -23.36 8.32
C ASN A 289 -19.40 -23.43 9.16
N ASN A 290 -20.20 -22.36 9.22
CA ASN A 290 -21.46 -22.32 9.95
C ASN A 290 -22.69 -22.68 9.09
N GLN A 291 -22.52 -23.05 7.82
CA GLN A 291 -23.63 -23.51 6.97
C GLN A 291 -23.81 -25.04 6.94
N PHE A 292 -22.93 -25.80 7.59
CA PHE A 292 -23.00 -27.27 7.69
C PHE A 292 -23.05 -27.80 9.13
N LYS A 293 -23.52 -26.98 10.08
CA LYS A 293 -23.88 -27.42 11.43
C LYS A 293 -25.37 -27.24 11.69
#